data_AF-A0A7K4VU31-F1
#
_entry.id   AF-A0A7K4VU31-F1
#
_cell.length_a   1.000
_cell.length_b   1.000
_cell.length_c   1.000
_cell.angle_alpha   90.00
_cell.angle_beta   90.00
_cell.angle_gamma   90.00
#
_symmetry.space_group_name_H-M   'P 1'
#
loop_
_entity.id
_entity.type
_entity.pdbx_description
1 polymer ?
#
loop_
_entity_poly.entity_id
_entity_poly.type
_entity_poly.pdbx_seq_one_letter_code
_entity_poly.pdbx_strand_id
1 'polypeptide(L)'
;CSAVYHRPYRDRVIHLLALRAYKKPELFARLRRDGVMQKDKGTLAKILQQVAKWNAKDNSFSQKEHLFQTLQTDWPGYTEIDRQNLKLILSRKSAPSQNTTNISQVTSPGPSERDAPAQP
;
A
#
# COMPACT_ATOMS: atom_id res chain seq x y z
N CYS A 1 -6.48 -22.35 -0.61
CA CYS A 1 -6.40 -21.94 -2.03
C CYS A 1 -4.94 -21.88 -2.48
N SER A 2 -4.51 -22.86 -3.27
CA SER A 2 -3.09 -23.09 -3.64
C SER A 2 -2.53 -22.12 -4.68
N ALA A 3 -3.36 -21.28 -5.31
CA ALA A 3 -2.96 -20.40 -6.41
C ALA A 3 -1.86 -19.39 -6.05
N VAL A 4 -1.81 -18.92 -4.79
CA VAL A 4 -0.76 -18.01 -4.31
C VAL A 4 0.60 -18.72 -4.19
N TYR A 5 0.59 -20.01 -3.83
CA TYR A 5 1.80 -20.81 -3.64
C TYR A 5 2.49 -21.18 -4.95
N HIS A 6 1.73 -21.28 -6.04
CA HIS A 6 2.27 -21.50 -7.39
C HIS A 6 2.97 -20.27 -7.97
N ARG A 7 2.77 -19.09 -7.38
CA ARG A 7 3.40 -17.86 -7.85
C ARG A 7 4.85 -17.80 -7.37
N PRO A 8 5.77 -17.25 -8.19
CA PRO A 8 7.16 -17.09 -7.79
C PRO A 8 7.25 -16.28 -6.50
N TYR A 9 8.19 -16.67 -5.65
CA TYR A 9 8.35 -16.09 -4.31
C TYR A 9 8.56 -14.58 -4.35
N ARG A 10 9.27 -14.10 -5.38
CA ARG A 10 9.47 -12.68 -5.67
C ARG A 10 8.14 -11.94 -5.82
N ASP A 11 7.25 -12.42 -6.68
CA ASP A 11 5.94 -11.80 -6.91
C ASP A 11 5.09 -11.80 -5.64
N ARG A 12 5.13 -12.87 -4.85
CA ARG A 12 4.39 -12.91 -3.57
C ARG A 12 4.81 -11.77 -2.63
N VAL A 13 6.12 -11.52 -2.53
CA VAL A 13 6.67 -10.42 -1.70
C VAL A 13 6.32 -9.05 -2.28
N ILE A 14 6.40 -8.91 -3.61
CA ILE A 14 6.02 -7.67 -4.31
C ILE A 14 4.55 -7.35 -4.04
N HIS A 15 3.64 -8.29 -4.26
CA HIS A 15 2.20 -8.06 -4.04
C HIS A 15 1.87 -7.74 -2.58
N LEU A 16 2.64 -8.27 -1.63
CA LEU A 16 2.52 -7.93 -0.21
C LEU A 16 2.92 -6.48 0.07
N LEU A 17 4.10 -6.06 -0.39
CA LEU A 17 4.62 -4.71 -0.17
C LEU A 17 3.91 -3.63 -0.99
N ALA A 18 3.19 -4.03 -2.03
CA ALA A 18 2.41 -3.14 -2.86
C ALA A 18 1.28 -2.45 -2.10
N LEU A 19 0.65 -3.16 -1.16
CA LEU A 19 -0.49 -2.66 -0.39
C LEU A 19 -0.06 -1.73 0.76
N ARG A 20 1.09 -2.00 1.37
CA ARG A 20 1.67 -1.14 2.42
C ARG A 20 3.14 -1.45 2.64
N ALA A 21 3.84 -0.52 3.30
CA ALA A 21 5.15 -0.82 3.87
C ALA A 21 5.03 -1.84 5.01
N TYR A 22 5.88 -2.88 4.99
CA TYR A 22 5.89 -3.91 6.03
C TYR A 22 7.19 -3.90 6.82
N LYS A 23 7.11 -4.14 8.13
CA LYS A 23 8.29 -4.36 8.97
C LYS A 23 8.85 -5.76 8.77
N LYS A 24 10.16 -5.93 8.99
CA LYS A 24 10.85 -7.24 8.90
C LYS A 24 10.13 -8.38 9.65
N PRO A 25 9.78 -8.25 10.95
CA PRO A 25 9.10 -9.32 11.68
C PRO A 25 7.67 -9.59 11.19
N GLU A 26 6.92 -8.53 10.83
CA GLU A 26 5.55 -8.67 10.34
C GLU A 26 5.47 -9.38 8.99
N LEU A 27 6.37 -9.00 8.07
CA LEU A 27 6.47 -9.64 6.77
C LEU A 27 6.82 -11.12 6.93
N PHE A 28 7.77 -11.42 7.81
CA PHE A 28 8.17 -12.81 8.09
C PHE A 28 7.03 -13.63 8.68
N ALA A 29 6.27 -13.07 9.63
CA ALA A 29 5.12 -13.74 10.23
C ALA A 29 4.00 -14.01 9.21
N ARG A 30 3.80 -13.10 8.24
CA ARG A 30 2.83 -13.31 7.16
C ARG A 30 3.28 -14.42 6.21
N LEU A 31 4.54 -14.36 5.78
CA LEU A 31 5.14 -15.36 4.91
C LEU A 31 5.16 -16.75 5.55
N ARG A 32 5.38 -16.86 6.87
CA ARG A 32 5.35 -18.13 7.60
C ARG A 32 3.97 -18.79 7.57
N ARG A 33 2.88 -18.01 7.62
CA ARG A 33 1.50 -18.53 7.44
C ARG A 33 1.27 -19.02 6.01
N ASP A 34 1.93 -18.37 5.06
CA ASP A 34 1.98 -18.73 3.64
C ASP A 34 2.97 -19.87 3.33
N GLY A 35 3.39 -20.65 4.35
CA GLY A 35 4.25 -21.83 4.22
C GLY A 35 5.74 -21.56 4.00
N VAL A 36 6.19 -20.31 4.12
CA VAL A 36 7.60 -19.96 3.95
C VAL A 36 8.39 -20.36 5.20
N MET A 37 9.43 -21.17 5.00
CA MET A 37 10.27 -21.69 6.07
C MET A 37 11.48 -20.81 6.35
N GLN A 38 12.12 -20.99 7.51
CA GLN A 38 13.35 -20.25 7.88
C GLN A 38 14.48 -20.39 6.85
N LYS A 39 14.54 -21.51 6.12
CA LYS A 39 15.51 -21.74 5.04
C LYS A 39 15.42 -20.70 3.92
N ASP A 40 14.22 -20.17 3.67
CA ASP A 40 13.95 -19.18 2.64
C ASP A 40 14.19 -17.74 3.13
N LYS A 41 14.54 -17.54 4.42
CA LYS A 41 14.79 -16.22 5.01
C LYS A 41 15.95 -15.49 4.33
N GLY A 42 17.00 -16.23 3.93
CA GLY A 42 18.12 -15.66 3.16
C GLY A 42 17.68 -15.19 1.78
N THR A 43 16.88 -16.00 1.09
CA THR A 43 16.29 -15.67 -0.23
C THR A 43 15.35 -14.47 -0.11
N LEU A 44 14.52 -14.43 0.92
CA LEU A 44 13.64 -13.30 1.22
C LEU A 44 14.41 -12.01 1.39
N ALA A 45 15.50 -12.03 2.17
CA ALA A 45 16.34 -10.86 2.39
C ALA A 45 16.92 -10.33 1.07
N LYS A 46 17.39 -11.22 0.19
CA LYS A 46 17.89 -10.86 -1.15
C LYS A 46 16.79 -10.27 -2.03
N ILE A 47 15.62 -10.91 -2.07
CA ILE A 47 14.46 -10.41 -2.82
C ILE A 47 14.07 -9.03 -2.31
N LEU A 48 13.95 -8.85 -1.00
CA LEU A 48 13.60 -7.56 -0.39
C LEU A 48 14.57 -6.45 -0.76
N GLN A 49 15.87 -6.74 -0.80
CA GLN A 49 16.85 -5.75 -1.24
C GLN A 49 16.69 -5.35 -2.72
N GLN A 50 16.26 -6.30 -3.56
CA GLN A 50 16.00 -6.05 -4.98
C GLN A 50 14.66 -5.35 -5.23
N VAL A 51 13.60 -5.74 -4.52
CA VAL A 51 12.22 -5.30 -4.80
C VAL A 51 11.71 -4.20 -3.87
N ALA A 52 12.37 -4.02 -2.74
CA ALA A 52 12.00 -3.02 -1.75
C ALA A 52 13.20 -2.14 -1.41
N LYS A 53 12.89 -0.96 -0.89
CA LYS A 53 13.84 -0.09 -0.22
C LYS A 53 13.72 -0.36 1.27
N TRP A 54 14.82 -0.76 1.90
CA TRP A 54 14.89 -0.90 3.35
C TRP A 54 15.08 0.48 3.97
N ASN A 55 14.14 0.89 4.82
CA ASN A 55 14.24 2.08 5.63
C ASN A 55 14.79 1.69 6.99
N ALA A 56 16.07 2.01 7.24
CA ALA A 56 16.72 1.74 8.52
C ALA A 56 16.09 2.53 9.68
N LYS A 57 15.54 3.73 9.39
CA LYS A 57 14.87 4.58 10.39
C LYS A 57 13.67 3.89 11.04
N ASP A 58 12.80 3.30 10.23
CA ASP A 58 11.54 2.68 10.69
C ASP A 58 11.59 1.15 10.70
N ASN A 59 12.73 0.56 10.31
CA ASN A 59 12.90 -0.87 10.08
C ASN A 59 11.80 -1.46 9.17
N SER A 60 11.40 -0.66 8.17
CA SER A 60 10.31 -0.96 7.26
C SER A 60 10.83 -1.17 5.83
N PHE A 61 10.17 -2.06 5.10
CA PHE A 61 10.41 -2.29 3.69
C PHE A 61 9.29 -1.61 2.90
N SER A 62 9.67 -0.73 1.98
CA SER A 62 8.75 -0.05 1.08
C SER A 62 9.04 -0.49 -0.34
N GLN A 63 8.02 -0.89 -1.10
CA GLN A 63 8.22 -1.33 -2.48
C GLN A 63 8.75 -0.21 -3.38
N LYS A 64 9.66 -0.57 -4.30
CA LYS A 64 10.19 0.38 -5.28
C LYS A 64 9.12 0.77 -6.30
N GLU A 65 9.08 2.03 -6.71
CA GLU A 65 8.05 2.56 -7.60
C GLU A 65 7.98 1.85 -8.95
N HIS A 66 9.11 1.55 -9.56
CA HIS A 66 9.16 0.82 -10.83
C HIS A 66 8.58 -0.60 -10.78
N LEU A 67 8.34 -1.18 -9.59
CA LEU A 67 7.69 -2.48 -9.47
C LEU A 67 6.19 -2.39 -9.36
N PHE A 68 5.64 -1.20 -9.11
CA PHE A 68 4.20 -1.02 -9.06
C PHE A 68 3.54 -1.30 -10.41
N GLN A 69 4.26 -1.02 -11.49
CA GLN A 69 3.87 -1.35 -12.87
C GLN A 69 3.99 -2.85 -13.21
N THR A 70 4.64 -3.67 -12.38
CA THR A 70 4.70 -5.15 -12.52
C THR A 70 3.57 -5.85 -11.73
N LEU A 71 2.72 -5.11 -11.02
CA LEU A 71 1.68 -5.68 -10.17
C LEU A 71 0.53 -6.27 -10.97
N GLN A 72 0.04 -7.42 -10.52
CA GLN A 72 -1.11 -8.10 -11.11
C GLN A 72 -2.37 -7.73 -10.34
N THR A 73 -3.34 -7.12 -11.03
CA THR A 73 -4.66 -6.81 -10.47
C THR A 73 -5.47 -8.08 -10.17
N ASP A 74 -5.20 -9.17 -10.90
CA ASP A 74 -5.83 -10.48 -10.68
C ASP A 74 -5.05 -11.40 -9.74
N TRP A 75 -4.35 -10.81 -8.76
CA TRP A 75 -3.61 -11.60 -7.79
C TRP A 75 -4.57 -12.42 -6.90
N PRO A 76 -4.38 -13.75 -6.77
CA PRO A 76 -5.30 -14.61 -6.00
C PRO A 76 -5.29 -14.33 -4.49
N GLY A 77 -4.33 -13.55 -3.99
CA GLY A 77 -4.30 -13.07 -2.61
C GLY A 77 -4.95 -11.71 -2.39
N TYR A 78 -5.43 -11.04 -3.43
CA TYR A 78 -6.10 -9.74 -3.32
C TYR A 78 -7.60 -9.91 -3.22
N THR A 79 -8.15 -9.35 -2.16
CA THR A 79 -9.58 -9.08 -2.06
C THR A 79 -9.94 -7.88 -2.94
N GLU A 80 -11.23 -7.69 -3.20
CA GLU A 80 -11.71 -6.51 -3.94
C GLU A 80 -11.25 -5.20 -3.29
N ILE A 81 -11.19 -5.17 -1.96
CA ILE A 81 -10.68 -4.05 -1.17
C ILE A 81 -9.18 -3.83 -1.45
N ASP A 82 -8.39 -4.90 -1.50
CA ASP A 82 -6.96 -4.81 -1.82
C ASP A 82 -6.74 -4.29 -3.24
N ARG A 83 -7.57 -4.72 -4.21
CA ARG A 83 -7.50 -4.25 -5.61
C ARG A 83 -7.77 -2.75 -5.71
N GLN A 84 -8.78 -2.25 -4.98
CA GLN A 84 -9.08 -0.81 -4.92
C GLN A 84 -7.95 -0.03 -4.24
N ASN A 85 -7.41 -0.56 -3.15
CA ASN A 85 -6.29 0.06 -2.43
C ASN A 85 -5.05 0.14 -3.33
N LEU A 86 -4.75 -0.92 -4.08
CA LEU A 86 -3.66 -0.92 -5.05
C LEU A 86 -3.81 0.19 -6.08
N LYS A 87 -5.02 0.38 -6.62
CA LYS A 87 -5.33 1.44 -7.58
C LYS A 87 -5.05 2.82 -6.98
N LEU A 88 -5.45 3.06 -5.72
CA LEU A 88 -5.16 4.31 -5.01
C LEU A 88 -3.66 4.53 -4.80
N ILE A 89 -2.93 3.49 -4.41
CA ILE A 89 -1.48 3.55 -4.18
C ILE A 89 -0.75 3.83 -5.48
N LEU A 90 -1.15 3.19 -6.59
CA LEU A 90 -0.64 3.45 -7.93
C LEU A 90 -0.83 4.91 -8.33
N SER A 91 -2.07 5.43 -8.22
CA SER A 91 -2.39 6.82 -8.54
C SER A 91 -1.60 7.82 -7.69
N ARG A 92 -1.41 7.53 -6.39
CA ARG A 92 -0.65 8.39 -5.48
C ARG A 92 0.85 8.36 -5.75
N LYS A 93 1.40 7.23 -6.23
CA LYS A 93 2.83 7.10 -6.53
C LYS A 93 3.22 7.54 -7.94
N SER A 94 2.30 7.54 -8.88
CA SER A 94 2.51 8.21 -10.18
C SER A 94 2.42 9.73 -10.10
N ALA A 95 1.87 10.29 -9.02
CA ALA A 95 1.84 11.73 -8.80
C ALA A 95 3.14 12.20 -8.13
N PRO A 96 3.89 13.15 -8.71
CA PRO A 96 4.99 13.78 -7.97
C PRO A 96 4.39 14.45 -6.73
N SER A 97 4.89 14.07 -5.56
CA SER A 97 4.47 14.52 -4.23
C SER A 97 3.91 15.95 -4.18
N GLN A 98 2.59 16.07 -4.20
CA GLN A 98 1.87 17.15 -3.55
C GLN A 98 0.61 16.56 -2.91
N ASN A 99 0.71 16.26 -1.62
CA ASN A 99 -0.19 16.80 -0.61
C ASN A 99 -0.05 15.99 0.67
N THR A 100 0.80 16.53 1.54
CA THR A 100 0.44 16.76 2.93
C THR A 100 -1.03 17.13 3.06
N THR A 101 -1.74 16.38 3.90
CA THR A 101 -2.79 16.91 4.79
C THR A 101 -3.89 17.74 4.14
N ASN A 102 -5.04 17.11 3.86
CA ASN A 102 -6.29 17.48 4.51
C ASN A 102 -7.41 16.60 3.98
N ILE A 103 -8.11 15.93 4.91
CA ILE A 103 -9.52 15.65 4.73
C ILE A 103 -10.19 17.02 4.52
N SER A 104 -10.40 17.37 3.26
CA SER A 104 -11.36 18.40 2.87
C SER A 104 -12.74 17.75 2.89
N GLN A 105 -13.34 17.62 4.07
CA GLN A 105 -14.79 17.73 4.16
C GLN A 105 -15.10 19.22 4.16
N VAL A 106 -15.00 19.79 2.96
CA VAL A 106 -15.51 21.12 2.64
C VAL A 106 -16.94 20.95 2.15
N THR A 107 -17.89 21.07 3.07
CA THR A 107 -19.24 21.52 2.72
C THR A 107 -19.28 22.99 3.11
N SER A 108 -18.80 23.85 2.21
CA SER A 108 -18.99 25.31 2.25
C SER A 108 -20.46 25.66 1.95
N PRO A 109 -20.90 26.93 2.07
CA PRO A 109 -20.52 28.01 2.99
C PRO A 109 -21.75 28.59 3.75
N GLY A 110 -21.54 29.25 4.90
CA GLY A 110 -22.50 30.25 5.41
C GLY A 110 -22.41 31.56 4.61
N PRO A 111 -23.12 32.66 4.98
CA PRO A 111 -23.95 32.89 6.15
C PRO A 111 -25.37 33.44 5.79
N SER A 112 -26.28 33.56 6.76
CA SER A 112 -27.20 34.71 6.86
C SER A 112 -28.03 34.55 8.12
N GLU A 113 -27.40 34.85 9.26
CA GLU A 113 -28.16 35.36 10.39
C GLU A 113 -28.38 36.86 10.20
N ARG A 114 -29.60 37.26 10.55
CA ARG A 114 -30.01 38.52 11.19
C ARG A 114 -30.67 39.61 10.34
N ASP A 115 -31.93 39.81 10.73
CA ASP A 115 -32.59 41.08 11.07
C ASP A 115 -33.44 41.80 10.02
N ALA A 116 -34.74 41.90 10.34
CA ALA A 116 -35.64 43.02 10.03
C ALA A 116 -35.05 44.36 10.59
N PRO A 117 -35.56 45.59 10.34
CA PRO A 117 -36.93 45.99 9.93
C PRO A 117 -37.04 47.21 8.95
N ALA A 118 -38.29 47.65 8.74
CA ALA A 118 -38.80 49.02 8.48
C ALA A 118 -38.73 49.68 7.07
N GLN A 119 -39.93 49.89 6.51
CA GLN A 119 -40.58 51.07 5.88
C GLN A 119 -39.76 52.22 5.24
N PRO A 120 -40.31 52.88 4.19
CA PRO A 120 -41.37 53.88 4.34
C PRO A 120 -42.70 53.55 3.65
#